data_AF-A0A2T4CW98-F1
#
_entry.id   AF-A0A2T4CW98-F1
#
_cell.length_a   1.000
_cell.length_b   1.000
_cell.length_c   1.000
_cell.angle_alpha   90.00
_cell.angle_beta   90.00
_cell.angle_gamma   90.00
#
_symmetry.space_group_name_H-M   'P 1'
#
loop_
_entity.id
_entity.type
_entity.pdbx_description
1 polymer ?
#
loop_
_entity_poly.entity_id
_entity_poly.type
_entity_poly.pdbx_seq_one_letter_code
_entity_poly.pdbx_strand_id
1 'polypeptide(L)' 'MRYYRGEASAVVAITDSGQSLQFPALHVRRFITQTGIHGRFKIRFDDNHKMINLERISD' A
#
# COMPACT_ATOMS: atom_id res chain seq x y z
N MET A 1 -1.33 -11.59 21.17
CA MET A 1 -1.88 -10.70 20.13
C MET A 1 -0.82 -9.64 19.84
N ARG A 2 -0.16 -9.69 18.67
CA ARG A 2 0.91 -8.76 18.34
C ARG A 2 0.31 -7.44 17.89
N TYR A 3 0.44 -6.45 18.76
CA TYR A 3 0.26 -5.04 18.47
C TYR A 3 1.04 -4.68 17.20
N TYR A 4 0.34 -4.19 16.17
CA TYR A 4 0.94 -3.43 15.06
C TYR A 4 1.46 -2.11 15.65
N ARG A 5 2.57 -2.21 16.38
CA ARG A 5 3.28 -1.11 17.01
C ARG A 5 3.96 -0.32 15.89
N GLY A 6 3.27 0.69 15.39
CA GLY A 6 3.82 2.00 14.96
C GLY A 6 4.99 2.09 13.97
N GLU A 7 5.51 0.98 13.44
CA GLU A 7 6.81 0.94 12.77
C GLU A 7 6.82 0.04 11.55
N ALA A 8 5.65 -0.20 10.93
CA ALA A 8 5.66 -0.71 9.55
C ALA A 8 6.20 0.42 8.67
N SER A 9 7.49 0.38 8.34
CA SER A 9 8.13 1.38 7.49
C SER A 9 7.73 1.18 6.02
N ALA A 10 7.42 -0.05 5.63
CA ALA A 10 7.02 -0.41 4.28
C ALA A 10 5.90 -1.46 4.27
N VAL A 11 5.06 -1.39 3.25
CA VAL A 11 4.04 -2.38 2.90
C VAL A 11 4.48 -3.07 1.62
N VAL A 12 4.27 -4.39 1.56
CA VAL A 12 4.47 -5.20 0.36
C VAL A 12 3.11 -5.62 -0.16
N ALA A 13 2.83 -5.34 -1.43
CA ALA A 13 1.65 -5.79 -2.16
C ALA A 13 2.06 -6.66 -3.34
N ILE A 14 1.18 -7.55 -3.79
CA ILE A 14 1.36 -8.32 -5.02
C ILE A 14 0.44 -7.72 -6.08
N THR A 15 0.98 -7.39 -7.24
CA THR A 15 0.21 -6.88 -8.38
C THR A 15 -0.53 -8.01 -9.09
N ASP A 16 -1.53 -7.68 -9.91
CA ASP A 16 -2.20 -8.64 -10.82
C ASP A 16 -1.21 -9.40 -11.72
N SER A 17 -0.08 -8.76 -12.08
CA SER A 17 1.00 -9.37 -12.86
C SER A 17 1.91 -10.31 -12.05
N GLY A 18 1.65 -10.52 -10.76
CA GLY A 18 2.44 -11.36 -9.86
C GLY A 18 3.72 -10.69 -9.32
N GLN A 19 3.93 -9.40 -9.58
CA GLN A 19 5.10 -8.67 -9.12
C GLN A 19 4.89 -8.18 -7.69
N SER A 20 5.93 -8.25 -6.86
CA SER A 20 5.90 -7.64 -5.53
C SER A 20 6.24 -6.16 -5.61
N LEU A 21 5.39 -5.33 -5.02
CA LEU A 21 5.58 -3.88 -4.91
C LEU A 21 5.74 -3.51 -3.44
N GLN A 22 6.88 -2.90 -3.10
CA GLN A 22 7.15 -2.37 -1.77
C GLN A 22 7.06 -0.85 -1.77
N PHE A 23 6.31 -0.28 -0.83
CA PHE A 23 6.16 1.17 -0.72
C PHE A 23 5.89 1.62 0.73
N PRO A 24 6.12 2.90 1.08
CA PRO A 24 6.03 3.36 2.46
C PRO A 24 4.62 3.17 3.04
N ALA A 25 4.53 2.61 4.24
CA ALA A 25 3.24 2.30 4.87
C ALA A 25 2.40 3.56 5.18
N LEU A 26 3.05 4.72 5.26
CA LEU A 26 2.43 6.00 5.59
C LEU A 26 1.26 6.34 4.65
N HIS A 27 1.40 6.04 3.35
CA HIS A 27 0.38 6.36 2.34
C HIS A 27 -0.81 5.39 2.37
N VAL A 28 -0.57 4.14 2.79
CA VAL A 28 -1.58 3.07 2.87
C VAL A 28 -2.24 2.96 4.23
N ARG A 29 -1.74 3.65 5.27
CA ARG A 29 -2.20 3.50 6.66
C ARG A 29 -3.71 3.63 6.84
N ARG A 30 -4.38 4.44 6.00
CA ARG A 30 -5.84 4.61 5.99
C ARG A 30 -6.62 3.40 5.42
N PHE A 31 -5.94 2.52 4.70
CA PHE A 31 -6.49 1.32 4.04
C PHE A 31 -5.98 0.02 4.67
N ILE A 32 -5.10 0.09 5.68
CA ILE A 32 -4.62 -1.08 6.42
C ILE A 32 -5.72 -1.56 7.35
N THR A 33 -6.15 -2.81 7.15
CA THR A 33 -7.02 -3.51 8.09
C THR A 33 -6.19 -4.48 8.94
N GLN A 34 -6.78 -5.03 10.00
CA GLN A 34 -6.11 -6.01 10.87
C GLN A 34 -5.67 -7.29 10.12
N THR A 35 -6.28 -7.58 8.98
CA THR A 35 -5.95 -8.71 8.09
C THR A 35 -5.04 -8.31 6.92
N GLY A 36 -4.55 -7.06 6.87
CA GLY A 36 -3.70 -6.53 5.81
C GLY A 36 -4.44 -5.56 4.88
N ILE A 37 -3.93 -5.40 3.67
CA ILE A 37 -4.52 -4.54 2.64
C ILE A 37 -5.11 -5.43 1.55
N HIS A 38 -6.41 -5.31 1.33
CA HIS A 38 -7.15 -6.13 0.37
C HIS A 38 -7.98 -5.23 -0.55
N GLY A 39 -7.94 -5.53 -1.85
CA GLY A 39 -8.67 -4.79 -2.88
C GLY A 39 -7.76 -4.27 -3.98
N ARG A 40 -8.35 -3.51 -4.90
CA ARG A 40 -7.64 -2.94 -6.05
C ARG A 40 -7.28 -1.49 -5.76
N PHE A 41 -6.03 -1.15 -6.04
CA PHE A 41 -5.50 0.19 -5.78
C PHE A 41 -4.83 0.73 -7.03
N LYS A 42 -5.04 2.01 -7.28
CA LYS A 42 -4.34 2.78 -8.30
C LYS A 42 -3.29 3.65 -7.61
N ILE A 43 -2.04 3.48 -8.00
CA ILE A 43 -0.92 4.30 -7.54
C ILE A 43 -0.55 5.25 -8.66
N ARG A 44 -0.40 6.54 -8.35
CA ARG A 44 0.23 7.53 -9.25
C ARG A 44 1.61 7.89 -8.74
N PHE A 45 2.57 7.89 -9.65
CA PHE A 45 3.90 8.45 -9.47
C PHE A 45 3.99 9.78 -10.23
N ASP A 46 4.85 10.69 -9.76
CA ASP A 46 5.29 11.85 -10.54
C ASP A 46 6.48 11.48 -11.46
N ASP A 47 6.94 12.46 -12.24
CA ASP A 47 8.10 12.32 -13.13
C ASP A 47 9.42 11.99 -12.39
N ASN A 48 9.47 12.20 -11.06
CA ASN A 48 10.61 11.86 -10.22
C ASN A 48 10.47 10.50 -9.54
N HIS A 49 9.54 9.65 -10.00
CA HIS A 49 9.21 8.35 -9.40
C HIS A 49 8.73 8.43 -7.94
N LYS A 50 8.32 9.62 -7.48
CA LYS A 50 7.75 9.79 -6.15
C LYS A 50 6.27 9.45 -6.21
N MET A 51 5.82 8.63 -5.27
CA MET A 51 4.41 8.30 -5.11
C MET A 51 3.64 9.55 -4.66
N ILE A 52 2.71 10.02 -5.49
CA ILE A 52 1.90 11.21 -5.23
C ILE A 52 0.47 10.88 -4.82
N ASN A 53 -0.06 9.73 -5.24
CA ASN A 53 -1.42 9.34 -4.89
C ASN A 53 -1.60 7.83 -4.77
N LEU A 54 -2.54 7.46 -3.91
CA LEU A 54 -3.03 6.09 -3.75
C LEU A 54 -4.54 6.12 -3.57
N GLU A 55 -5.24 5.54 -4.52
CA GLU A 55 -6.69 5.47 -4.52
C GLU A 55 -7.12 4.02 -4.53
N ARG A 56 -8.04 3.66 -3.62
CA ARG A 56 -8.74 2.39 -3.74
C ARG A 56 -9.74 2.52 -4.88
N ILE A 57 -9.55 1.73 -5.92
CA ILE A 57 -10.51 1.59 -7.00
C ILE A 57 -11.39 0.41 -6.61
N SER A 58 -12.56 0.71 -6.05
CA SER A 58 -13.62 -0.28 -5.88
C SER A 58 -14.02 -0.80 -7.26
N ASP A 59 -14.25 -2.10 -7.36
CA ASP A 59 -15.03 -2.67 -8.47
C ASP A 59 -16.48 -2.17 -8.38
#